data_AF-A0A967K1T1-F1
#
_entry.id   AF-A0A967K1T1-F1
#
_cell.length_a   1.000
_cell.length_b   1.000
_cell.length_c   1.000
_cell.angle_alpha   90.00
_cell.angle_beta   90.00
_cell.angle_gamma   90.00
#
_symmetry.space_group_name_H-M   'P 1'
#
loop_
_entity.id
_entity.type
_entity.pdbx_description
1 polymer ?
#
loop_
_entity_poly.entity_id
_entity_poly.type
_entity_poly.pdbx_seq_one_letter_code
_entity_poly.pdbx_strand_id
1 'polypeptide(L)' 'MATIRAPRGTTLSARGWPQEAALRMLQNNLDPEVAEHPD' A
#
# COMPACT_ATOMS: atom_id res chain seq x y z
N MET A 1 3.20 14.49 -4.93
CA MET A 1 4.11 13.41 -5.36
C MET A 1 3.36 12.36 -6.18
N ALA A 2 3.92 11.17 -6.46
CA ALA A 2 3.17 10.09 -7.12
C ALA A 2 2.09 9.57 -6.16
N THR A 3 0.84 9.43 -6.64
CA THR A 3 -0.26 8.89 -5.83
C THR A 3 0.02 7.46 -5.38
N ILE A 4 0.03 7.22 -4.07
CA ILE A 4 0.29 5.91 -3.48
C ILE A 4 -1.04 5.17 -3.29
N ARG A 5 -1.09 3.89 -3.69
CA ARG A 5 -2.23 2.98 -3.42
C ARG A 5 -1.70 1.58 -3.15
N ALA A 6 -2.35 0.84 -2.25
CA ALA A 6 -1.96 -0.52 -1.93
C ALA A 6 -2.31 -1.52 -3.06
N PRO A 7 -1.37 -2.41 -3.48
CA PRO A 7 -1.61 -3.51 -4.40
C PRO A 7 -2.80 -4.37 -3.97
N ARG A 8 -3.58 -4.81 -4.96
CA ARG A 8 -4.75 -5.67 -4.77
C ARG A 8 -4.51 -7.03 -5.44
N GLY A 9 -5.32 -8.03 -5.06
CA GLY A 9 -5.18 -9.39 -5.55
C GLY A 9 -4.03 -10.17 -4.90
N THR A 10 -3.70 -11.32 -5.49
CA THR A 10 -2.77 -12.31 -4.92
C THR A 10 -1.33 -12.22 -5.45
N THR A 11 -1.06 -11.35 -6.42
CA THR A 11 0.30 -11.09 -6.91
C THR A 11 1.12 -10.36 -5.84
N LEU A 12 2.31 -10.87 -5.56
CA LEU A 12 3.23 -10.30 -4.56
C LEU A 12 4.22 -9.33 -5.23
N SER A 13 4.43 -8.18 -4.59
CA SER A 13 5.53 -7.26 -4.90
C SER A 13 6.74 -7.55 -4.02
N ALA A 14 6.51 -8.02 -2.79
CA ALA A 14 7.52 -8.48 -1.86
C ALA A 14 7.82 -9.98 -2.01
N ARG A 15 8.86 -10.47 -1.30
CA ARG A 15 9.28 -11.88 -1.35
C ARG A 15 8.38 -12.86 -0.58
N GLY A 16 7.40 -12.36 0.15
CA GLY A 16 6.52 -13.17 0.97
C GLY A 16 5.38 -12.36 1.58
N TRP A 17 4.35 -13.07 2.04
CA TRP A 17 3.14 -12.46 2.59
C TRP A 17 3.36 -11.57 3.82
N PRO A 18 4.24 -11.90 4.79
CA PRO A 18 4.48 -11.01 5.92
C PRO A 18 5.02 -9.64 5.47
N GLN A 19 5.96 -9.64 4.52
CA GLN A 19 6.52 -8.40 3.97
C GLN A 19 5.50 -7.66 3.11
N GLU A 20 4.73 -8.38 2.28
CA GLU A 20 3.68 -7.81 1.45
C GLU A 20 2.57 -7.17 2.30
N ALA A 21 2.17 -7.81 3.40
CA ALA A 21 1.15 -7.28 4.30
C ALA A 21 1.59 -5.96 4.91
N ALA A 22 2.84 -5.88 5.41
CA ALA A 22 3.39 -4.63 5.94
C ALA A 22 3.41 -3.52 4.87
N LEU A 23 3.83 -3.85 3.64
CA LEU A 23 3.84 -2.92 2.51
C LEU A 23 2.43 -2.41 2.19
N ARG A 24 1.45 -3.33 2.06
CA ARG A 24 0.06 -2.98 1.74
C ARG A 24 -0.57 -2.13 2.84
N MET A 25 -0.33 -2.44 4.11
CA MET A 25 -0.83 -1.65 5.22
C MET A 25 -0.23 -0.24 5.23
N LEU A 26 1.07 -0.10 4.98
CA LEU A 26 1.72 1.20 4.86
C LEU A 26 1.11 2.01 3.70
N GLN A 27 1.00 1.41 2.52
CA GLN A 27 0.46 2.09 1.35
C GLN A 27 -1.04 2.40 1.47
N ASN A 28 -1.80 1.60 2.21
CA ASN A 28 -3.20 1.86 2.50
C ASN A 28 -3.36 3.12 3.36
N ASN A 29 -2.47 3.32 4.34
CA ASN A 29 -2.48 4.55 5.16
C ASN A 29 -2.15 5.82 4.36
N LEU A 30 -1.51 5.68 3.20
CA LEU A 30 -1.12 6.78 2.32
C LEU A 30 -2.05 6.93 1.10
N ASP A 31 -3.07 6.08 0.96
CA ASP A 31 -4.05 6.18 -0.12
C ASP A 31 -4.85 7.48 0.03
N PRO A 32 -5.06 8.30 -1.02
CA PRO A 32 -5.85 9.54 -0.94
C PRO A 32 -7.28 9.38 -0.44
N GLU A 33 -7.84 8.17 -0.51
CA GLU A 33 -9.17 7.87 0.04
C GLU A 33 -9.14 7.57 1.56
N VAL A 34 -7.95 7.42 2.14
CA VAL A 34 -7.73 7.07 3.56
C VAL A 34 -6.97 8.17 4.30
N ALA A 35 -5.89 8.69 3.71
CA ALA A 35 -5.02 9.68 4.32
C ALA A 35 -5.67 11.07 4.36
N GLU A 36 -5.46 11.80 5.46
CA GLU A 36 -5.89 13.20 5.59
C GLU A 36 -5.11 14.14 4.65
N HIS A 37 -3.82 13.83 4.44
CA HIS A 37 -2.88 14.58 3.59
C HIS A 37 -2.00 13.61 2.77
N PRO A 38 -2.45 13.19 1.57
CA PRO A 38 -1.77 12.15 0.76
C PRO A 38 -0.66 12.67 -0.18
N ASP A 39 -0.38 13.96 -0.19
CA ASP A 39 0.38 14.69 -1.21
C ASP A 39 1.91 14.57 -1.16
#